data_AF-A0A7S2YG26-F1
#
_entry.id   AF-A0A7S2YG26-F1
#
_cell.length_a   1.000
_cell.length_b   1.000
_cell.length_c   1.000
_cell.angle_alpha   90.00
_cell.angle_beta   90.00
_cell.angle_gamma   90.00
#
_symmetry.space_group_name_H-M   'P 1'
#
loop_
_entity.id
_entity.type
_entity.pdbx_description
1 polymer ?
#
loop_
_entity_poly.entity_id
_entity_poly.type
_entity_poly.pdbx_seq_one_letter_code
_entity_poly.pdbx_strand_id
1 'polypeptide(L)'
;TEISDATPDLFSDEELALAEFPRLIRKAQERKQDIEKVAQERGLSLEDLQYATWLVTSRSFPLAMSQDEETMAEFDDRGQVLSKSEKERQWIRILVPLLDLVNHSSNQPNCRMTIIDPHKDNAWFALTSTKPISAGSELRIAYGSSVESSVELLQNYGFVPTANRIDSFMLKKGGDDCLASVGDWSTTLEEDETMLKMATESDDSDETLAKILAFRVQLKKAYSEIED
;
A
#
# COMPACT_ATOMS: atom_id res chain seq x y z
N THR A 1 -7.01 18.31 -12.54
CA THR A 1 -5.70 17.67 -12.77
C THR A 1 -5.92 16.19 -12.63
N GLU A 2 -5.73 15.40 -13.70
CA GLU A 2 -5.88 13.95 -13.57
C GLU A 2 -4.79 13.41 -12.64
N ILE A 3 -5.21 12.66 -11.62
CA ILE A 3 -4.30 12.01 -10.68
C ILE A 3 -3.95 10.66 -11.30
N SER A 4 -2.81 10.58 -12.01
CA SER A 4 -2.35 9.36 -12.68
C SER A 4 -2.21 8.16 -11.74
N ASP A 5 -2.04 8.41 -10.43
CA ASP A 5 -1.94 7.38 -9.38
C ASP A 5 -3.19 7.37 -8.49
N ALA A 6 -4.38 7.53 -9.07
CA ALA A 6 -5.64 7.50 -8.32
C ALA A 6 -5.75 6.22 -7.47
N THR A 7 -6.00 6.41 -6.17
CA THR A 7 -6.31 5.32 -5.23
C THR A 7 -7.80 4.96 -5.30
N PRO A 8 -8.20 3.75 -4.89
CA PRO A 8 -9.59 3.28 -4.96
C PRO A 8 -10.65 4.17 -4.29
N ASP A 9 -10.26 4.99 -3.31
CA ASP A 9 -11.16 5.98 -2.70
C ASP A 9 -11.52 7.15 -3.63
N LEU A 10 -10.85 7.27 -4.79
CA LEU A 10 -11.18 8.23 -5.85
C LEU A 10 -11.95 7.61 -7.02
N PHE A 11 -12.13 6.29 -7.05
CA PHE A 11 -12.91 5.62 -8.09
C PHE A 11 -14.40 5.90 -7.89
N SER A 12 -15.19 5.91 -8.95
CA SER A 12 -16.65 5.82 -8.83
C SER A 12 -17.06 4.50 -8.17
N ASP A 13 -18.29 4.44 -7.67
CA ASP A 13 -18.78 3.22 -7.03
C ASP A 13 -18.94 2.06 -8.03
N GLU A 14 -19.23 2.37 -9.30
CA GLU A 14 -19.28 1.40 -10.38
C GLU A 14 -17.90 0.81 -10.68
N GLU A 15 -16.88 1.67 -10.83
CA GLU A 15 -15.48 1.23 -11.01
C GLU A 15 -15.00 0.41 -9.81
N LEU A 16 -15.27 0.87 -8.58
CA LEU A 16 -14.85 0.15 -7.38
C LEU A 16 -15.51 -1.23 -7.29
N ALA A 17 -16.77 -1.37 -7.71
CA ALA A 17 -17.46 -2.66 -7.74
C ALA A 17 -16.79 -3.67 -8.69
N LEU A 18 -16.19 -3.20 -9.79
CA LEU A 18 -15.44 -4.06 -10.73
C LEU A 18 -14.19 -4.69 -10.09
N ALA A 19 -13.70 -4.16 -8.97
CA ALA A 19 -12.57 -4.74 -8.26
C ALA A 19 -12.91 -6.09 -7.61
N GLU A 20 -14.19 -6.37 -7.35
CA GLU A 20 -14.73 -7.66 -6.85
C GLU A 20 -14.11 -8.22 -5.56
N PHE A 21 -13.19 -7.49 -4.92
CA PHE A 21 -12.48 -7.95 -3.74
C PHE A 21 -12.99 -7.23 -2.49
N PRO A 22 -13.75 -7.91 -1.60
CA PRO A 22 -14.50 -7.25 -0.52
C PRO A 22 -13.63 -6.38 0.39
N ARG A 23 -12.43 -6.83 0.76
CA ARG A 23 -11.48 -6.06 1.58
C ARG A 23 -11.08 -4.73 0.95
N LEU A 24 -10.84 -4.70 -0.36
CA LEU A 24 -10.45 -3.48 -1.07
C LEU A 24 -11.63 -2.52 -1.12
N ILE A 25 -12.80 -3.03 -1.55
CA ILE A 25 -14.05 -2.25 -1.67
C ILE A 25 -14.41 -1.61 -0.33
N ARG A 26 -14.46 -2.41 0.74
CA ARG A 26 -14.78 -1.93 2.09
C ARG A 26 -13.81 -0.84 2.55
N LYS A 27 -12.50 -1.08 2.44
CA LYS A 27 -11.48 -0.09 2.88
C LYS A 27 -11.58 1.22 2.09
N ALA A 28 -11.83 1.15 0.79
CA ALA A 28 -12.02 2.32 -0.05
C ALA A 28 -13.28 3.11 0.34
N GLN A 29 -14.40 2.42 0.57
CA GLN A 29 -15.66 3.04 1.01
C GLN A 29 -15.55 3.67 2.40
N GLU A 30 -14.94 2.97 3.36
CA GLU A 30 -14.68 3.50 4.70
C GLU A 30 -13.85 4.79 4.62
N ARG A 31 -12.78 4.79 3.81
CA ARG A 31 -11.95 5.99 3.61
C ARG A 31 -12.72 7.14 2.96
N LYS A 32 -13.55 6.87 1.94
CA LYS A 32 -14.41 7.90 1.31
C LYS A 32 -15.32 8.56 2.37
N GLN A 33 -16.00 7.74 3.18
CA GLN A 33 -16.90 8.23 4.23
C GLN A 33 -16.15 9.05 5.30
N ASP A 34 -14.96 8.60 5.70
CA ASP A 34 -14.13 9.32 6.67
C ASP A 34 -13.69 10.69 6.11
N ILE A 35 -13.26 10.75 4.85
CA ILE A 35 -12.88 12.00 4.18
C ILE A 35 -14.09 12.95 4.11
N GLU A 36 -15.25 12.48 3.65
CA GLU A 36 -16.47 13.27 3.55
C GLU A 36 -16.90 13.84 4.91
N LYS A 37 -16.88 13.00 5.95
CA LYS A 37 -17.20 13.40 7.31
C LYS A 37 -16.26 14.49 7.80
N VAL A 38 -14.95 14.32 7.63
CA VAL A 38 -13.95 15.32 8.06
C VAL A 38 -14.11 16.63 7.28
N ALA A 39 -14.37 16.55 5.97
CA ALA A 39 -14.63 17.73 5.14
C ALA A 39 -15.83 18.52 5.66
N GLN A 40 -16.94 17.83 5.96
CA GLN A 40 -18.15 18.44 6.50
C GLN A 40 -17.93 19.04 7.89
N GLU A 41 -17.32 18.30 8.81
CA GLU A 41 -17.07 18.75 10.19
C GLU A 41 -16.15 19.96 10.27
N ARG A 42 -15.19 20.07 9.34
CA ARG A 42 -14.18 21.14 9.32
C ARG A 42 -14.49 22.26 8.34
N GLY A 43 -15.57 22.14 7.56
CA GLY A 43 -15.91 23.10 6.51
C GLY A 43 -14.83 23.22 5.43
N LEU A 44 -14.20 22.10 5.06
CA LEU A 44 -13.17 22.02 4.02
C LEU A 44 -13.79 21.61 2.67
N SER A 45 -13.12 21.96 1.58
CA SER A 45 -13.45 21.41 0.26
C SER A 45 -13.19 19.90 0.25
N LEU A 46 -14.17 19.11 -0.20
CA LEU A 46 -14.04 17.67 -0.32
C LEU A 46 -12.89 17.30 -1.27
N GLU A 47 -12.82 17.97 -2.41
CA GLU A 47 -11.78 17.76 -3.42
C GLU A 47 -10.37 18.03 -2.86
N ASP A 48 -10.19 19.14 -2.13
CA ASP A 48 -8.90 19.48 -1.51
C ASP A 48 -8.50 18.45 -0.45
N LEU A 49 -9.46 17.96 0.34
CA LEU A 49 -9.19 16.97 1.37
C LEU A 49 -8.91 15.58 0.77
N GLN A 50 -9.60 15.20 -0.30
CA GLN A 50 -9.29 13.99 -1.08
C GLN A 50 -7.87 14.07 -1.63
N TYR A 51 -7.50 15.18 -2.26
CA TYR A 51 -6.15 15.39 -2.78
C TYR A 51 -5.08 15.35 -1.68
N ALA A 52 -5.31 16.05 -0.56
CA ALA A 52 -4.38 16.04 0.57
C ALA A 52 -4.24 14.64 1.19
N THR A 53 -5.34 13.89 1.30
CA THR A 53 -5.35 12.51 1.83
C THR A 53 -4.59 11.57 0.89
N TRP A 54 -4.82 11.68 -0.41
CA TRP A 54 -4.08 10.93 -1.43
C TRP A 54 -2.58 11.24 -1.35
N LEU A 55 -2.20 12.52 -1.31
CA LEU A 55 -0.80 12.95 -1.25
C LEU A 55 -0.12 12.43 0.01
N VAL A 56 -0.73 12.59 1.18
CA VAL A 56 -0.16 12.12 2.45
C VAL A 56 -0.09 10.60 2.46
N THR A 57 -1.14 9.89 2.04
CA THR A 57 -1.15 8.42 2.07
C THR A 57 -0.08 7.82 1.17
N SER A 58 0.10 8.37 -0.03
CA SER A 58 1.00 7.82 -1.06
C SER A 58 2.45 8.30 -0.97
N ARG A 59 2.71 9.50 -0.43
CA ARG A 59 4.06 10.12 -0.44
C ARG A 59 4.69 10.29 0.94
N SER A 60 3.94 10.09 2.03
CA SER A 60 4.52 10.25 3.38
C SER A 60 5.28 9.02 3.86
N PHE A 61 6.28 9.26 4.70
CA PHE A 61 7.03 8.24 5.42
C PHE A 61 6.52 8.15 6.87
N PRO A 62 6.16 6.96 7.35
CA PRO A 62 5.83 6.77 8.75
C PRO A 62 7.12 6.74 9.59
N LEU A 63 7.20 7.60 10.60
CA LEU A 63 8.25 7.59 11.61
C LEU A 63 7.66 7.20 12.96
N ALA A 64 8.26 6.19 13.59
CA ALA A 64 7.96 5.87 14.97
C ALA A 64 8.61 6.92 15.87
N MET A 65 7.80 7.64 16.65
CA MET A 65 8.28 8.44 17.76
C MET A 65 8.57 7.47 18.90
N SER A 66 9.83 7.30 19.29
CA SER A 66 10.16 6.59 20.52
C SER A 66 9.72 7.46 21.70
N GLN A 67 8.68 7.04 22.42
CA GLN A 67 8.50 7.45 23.81
C GLN A 67 9.35 6.48 24.66
N ASP A 68 10.58 6.91 24.94
CA ASP A 68 11.55 6.29 25.84
C ASP A 68 12.11 4.91 25.45
N GLU A 69 13.44 4.82 25.35
CA GLU A 69 14.20 3.57 25.14
C GLU A 69 14.25 2.65 26.39
N GLU A 70 13.49 2.94 27.45
CA GLU A 70 13.60 2.26 28.76
C GLU A 70 12.55 1.16 29.05
N THR A 71 11.79 0.69 28.07
CA THR A 71 10.97 -0.52 28.30
C THR A 71 11.76 -1.79 28.01
N MET A 72 12.46 -2.31 29.04
CA MET A 72 12.94 -3.69 29.05
C MET A 72 11.73 -4.62 28.91
N ALA A 73 11.82 -5.60 27.99
CA ALA A 73 10.81 -6.64 27.89
C ALA A 73 10.71 -7.38 29.23
N GLU A 74 9.49 -7.51 29.79
CA GLU A 74 9.27 -8.36 30.96
C GLU A 74 9.32 -9.82 30.50
N PHE A 75 10.22 -10.59 31.10
CA PHE A 75 10.33 -12.03 30.88
C PHE A 75 9.78 -12.76 32.11
N ASP A 76 9.09 -13.88 31.90
CA ASP A 76 8.76 -14.80 33.00
C ASP A 76 10.01 -15.54 33.49
N ASP A 77 9.86 -16.29 34.58
CA ASP A 77 10.90 -17.15 35.17
C ASP A 77 11.41 -18.25 34.21
N ARG A 78 10.80 -18.39 33.02
CA ARG A 78 11.18 -19.34 31.96
C ARG A 78 11.76 -18.65 30.72
N GLY A 79 11.95 -17.33 30.75
CA GLY A 79 12.51 -16.54 29.65
C GLY A 79 11.52 -16.26 28.51
N GLN A 80 10.21 -16.42 28.72
CA GLN A 80 9.17 -16.04 27.75
C GLN A 80 8.75 -14.58 27.96
N VAL A 81 8.60 -13.83 26.87
CA VAL A 81 8.17 -12.43 26.90
C VAL A 81 6.71 -12.36 27.35
N LEU A 82 6.46 -11.83 28.55
CA LEU A 82 5.14 -11.74 29.19
C LEU A 82 4.30 -10.58 28.68
N SER A 83 4.94 -9.46 28.33
CA SER A 83 4.27 -8.36 27.68
C SER A 83 5.29 -7.59 26.82
N LYS A 84 5.01 -7.45 25.53
CA LYS A 84 5.40 -6.20 24.87
C LYS A 84 4.42 -5.20 25.44
N SER A 85 4.85 -4.33 26.35
CA SER A 85 4.01 -3.18 26.70
C SER A 85 3.59 -2.52 25.38
N GLU A 86 2.30 -2.62 25.04
CA GLU A 86 1.67 -1.93 23.93
C GLU A 86 1.57 -0.44 24.32
N LYS A 87 2.68 0.18 24.72
CA LYS A 87 2.75 1.64 24.65
C LYS A 87 2.52 1.97 23.19
N GLU A 88 1.37 2.57 22.91
CA GLU A 88 0.97 3.00 21.58
C GLU A 88 2.14 3.71 20.94
N ARG A 89 2.80 3.05 19.99
CA ARG A 89 3.85 3.69 19.22
C ARG A 89 3.19 4.84 18.50
N GLN A 90 3.50 6.06 18.90
CA GLN A 90 3.02 7.23 18.19
C GLN A 90 3.79 7.30 16.87
N TRP A 91 3.05 7.22 15.77
CA TRP A 91 3.63 7.39 14.45
C TRP A 91 3.30 8.78 13.95
N ILE A 92 4.31 9.48 13.43
CA ILE A 92 4.09 10.68 12.63
C ILE A 92 4.32 10.34 11.16
N ARG A 93 3.58 11.02 10.28
CA ARG A 93 3.78 10.96 8.84
C ARG A 93 4.49 12.23 8.40
N ILE A 94 5.59 12.07 7.66
CA ILE A 94 6.36 13.19 7.14
C ILE A 94 6.45 13.14 5.62
N LEU A 95 6.36 14.29 4.97
CA LEU A 95 6.69 14.44 3.56
C LEU A 95 8.15 14.89 3.48
N VAL A 96 8.98 14.13 2.77
CA VAL A 96 10.40 14.44 2.58
C VAL A 96 10.62 14.75 1.11
N PRO A 97 10.70 16.04 0.72
CA PRO A 97 10.96 16.41 -0.66
C PRO A 97 12.17 15.67 -1.23
N LEU A 98 12.13 15.35 -2.52
CA LEU A 98 13.11 14.54 -3.26
C LEU A 98 13.04 13.05 -2.94
N LEU A 99 12.93 12.66 -1.66
CA LEU A 99 12.89 11.24 -1.29
C LEU A 99 11.52 10.59 -1.56
N ASP A 100 10.47 11.38 -1.66
CA ASP A 100 9.11 10.99 -2.06
C ASP A 100 8.98 10.58 -3.55
N LEU A 101 10.03 10.78 -4.35
CA LEU A 101 10.14 10.32 -5.73
C LEU A 101 10.64 8.87 -5.85
N VAL A 102 11.13 8.27 -4.78
CA VAL A 102 11.75 6.94 -4.82
C VAL A 102 10.68 5.86 -4.89
N ASN A 103 10.66 5.07 -5.97
CA ASN A 103 9.61 4.09 -6.22
C ASN A 103 9.69 2.83 -5.34
N HIS A 104 8.58 2.11 -5.32
CA HIS A 104 8.42 0.84 -4.64
C HIS A 104 9.10 -0.34 -5.38
N SER A 105 9.58 -1.32 -4.62
CA SER A 105 9.74 -2.69 -5.08
C SER A 105 9.42 -3.68 -3.96
N SER A 106 8.46 -4.58 -4.21
CA SER A 106 8.09 -5.62 -3.23
C SER A 106 9.16 -6.69 -3.09
N ASN A 107 9.83 -7.03 -4.21
CA ASN A 107 10.74 -8.18 -4.26
C ASN A 107 12.22 -7.80 -4.32
N GLN A 108 12.56 -6.60 -4.83
CA GLN A 108 13.94 -6.22 -5.09
C GLN A 108 14.31 -4.80 -4.62
N PRO A 109 13.89 -4.35 -3.42
CA PRO A 109 14.34 -3.07 -2.91
C PRO A 109 15.88 -3.06 -2.84
N ASN A 110 16.49 -1.92 -3.18
CA ASN A 110 17.93 -1.73 -3.15
C ASN A 110 18.36 -0.57 -2.24
N CYS A 111 17.38 0.13 -1.68
CA CYS A 111 17.55 1.20 -0.72
C CYS A 111 16.59 1.04 0.45
N ARG A 112 16.84 1.80 1.52
CA ARG A 112 15.92 2.04 2.64
C ARG A 112 16.03 3.48 3.12
N MET A 113 14.94 4.01 3.66
CA MET A 113 14.97 5.30 4.37
C MET A 113 15.68 5.14 5.71
N THR A 114 16.56 6.08 6.05
CA THR A 114 17.20 6.18 7.36
C THR A 114 17.20 7.63 7.85
N ILE A 115 17.35 7.81 9.15
CA ILE A 115 17.62 9.12 9.75
C ILE A 115 19.07 9.13 10.21
N ILE A 116 19.85 10.08 9.70
CA ILE A 116 21.22 10.34 10.13
C ILE A 116 21.17 11.36 11.26
N ASP A 117 21.87 11.05 12.36
CA ASP A 117 21.93 11.87 13.57
C ASP A 117 20.55 12.23 14.18
N PRO A 118 19.68 11.25 14.49
CA PRO A 118 18.29 11.49 14.91
C PRO A 118 18.15 12.31 16.20
N HIS A 119 19.20 12.41 17.03
CA HIS A 119 19.20 13.16 18.28
C HIS A 119 19.64 14.63 18.12
N LYS A 120 19.97 15.08 16.90
CA LYS A 120 20.36 16.46 16.64
C LYS A 120 19.22 17.21 15.95
N ASP A 121 19.12 18.51 16.22
CA ASP A 121 18.14 19.39 15.57
C ASP A 121 18.33 19.46 14.04
N ASN A 122 19.53 19.11 13.56
CA ASN A 122 19.87 19.04 12.14
C ASN A 122 19.92 17.59 11.62
N ALA A 123 19.06 16.70 12.14
CA ALA A 123 18.92 15.35 11.62
C ALA A 123 18.60 15.35 10.12
N TRP A 124 19.12 14.37 9.39
CA TRP A 124 18.92 14.24 7.94
C TRP A 124 18.12 12.99 7.61
N PHE A 125 17.14 13.14 6.73
CA PHE A 125 16.55 11.99 6.04
C PHE A 125 17.45 11.57 4.89
N ALA A 126 17.78 10.29 4.84
CA ALA A 126 18.68 9.75 3.84
C ALA A 126 18.12 8.48 3.22
N LEU A 127 18.39 8.32 1.93
CA LEU A 127 18.22 7.06 1.24
C LEU A 127 19.54 6.29 1.30
N THR A 128 19.57 5.18 2.03
CA THR A 128 20.76 4.35 2.19
C THR A 128 20.64 3.11 1.33
N SER A 129 21.65 2.83 0.49
CA SER A 129 21.72 1.59 -0.27
C SER A 129 21.85 0.39 0.67
N THR A 130 21.15 -0.70 0.35
CA THR A 130 21.21 -1.97 1.10
C THR A 130 22.06 -3.02 0.39
N LYS A 131 22.46 -2.74 -0.85
CA LYS A 131 23.31 -3.58 -1.71
C LYS A 131 24.02 -2.69 -2.75
N PRO A 132 25.08 -3.15 -3.43
CA PRO A 132 25.69 -2.43 -4.54
C PRO A 132 24.67 -2.10 -5.64
N ILE A 133 24.74 -0.89 -6.19
CA ILE A 133 23.82 -0.38 -7.23
C ILE A 133 24.66 0.07 -8.42
N SER A 134 24.39 -0.52 -9.59
CA SER A 134 25.06 -0.14 -10.83
C SER A 134 24.63 1.24 -11.30
N ALA A 135 25.54 1.99 -11.94
CA ALA A 135 25.21 3.26 -12.56
C ALA A 135 24.06 3.09 -13.57
N GLY A 136 23.09 4.02 -13.54
CA GLY A 136 21.88 3.97 -14.38
C GLY A 136 20.78 3.05 -13.86
N SER A 137 20.99 2.30 -12.77
CA SER A 137 19.91 1.52 -12.13
C SER A 137 19.02 2.42 -11.28
N GLU A 138 17.71 2.18 -11.32
CA GLU A 138 16.74 2.88 -10.48
C GLU A 138 16.93 2.56 -8.99
N LEU A 139 16.77 3.56 -8.14
CA LEU A 139 16.72 3.41 -6.69
C LEU A 139 15.30 3.05 -6.27
N ARG A 140 15.13 1.96 -5.51
CA ARG A 140 13.82 1.46 -5.07
C ARG A 140 13.83 1.08 -3.60
N ILE A 141 12.74 1.40 -2.91
CA ILE A 141 12.51 1.03 -1.51
C ILE A 141 11.33 0.07 -1.39
N ALA A 142 11.20 -0.60 -0.25
CA ALA A 142 9.93 -1.23 0.11
C ALA A 142 9.06 -0.18 0.82
N TYR A 143 7.83 0.00 0.34
CA TYR A 143 6.87 0.92 0.93
C TYR A 143 6.20 0.27 2.15
N GLY A 144 5.67 1.10 3.04
CA GLY A 144 5.02 0.66 4.28
C GLY A 144 5.93 -0.21 5.13
N SER A 145 5.39 -1.32 5.61
CA SER A 145 6.05 -2.25 6.52
C SER A 145 6.86 -3.35 5.81
N SER A 146 7.03 -3.28 4.48
CA SER A 146 7.58 -4.36 3.63
C SER A 146 6.75 -5.66 3.61
N VAL A 147 5.56 -5.65 4.23
CA VAL A 147 4.59 -6.75 4.22
C VAL A 147 3.22 -6.29 3.71
N GLU A 148 3.22 -5.31 2.81
CA GLU A 148 2.02 -4.82 2.15
C GLU A 148 1.61 -5.79 1.02
N SER A 149 0.35 -6.23 1.01
CA SER A 149 -0.20 -6.98 -0.13
C SER A 149 -0.57 -6.02 -1.26
N SER A 150 -0.88 -6.55 -2.44
CA SER A 150 -1.37 -5.77 -3.59
C SER A 150 -2.65 -4.99 -3.26
N VAL A 151 -3.44 -5.46 -2.28
CA VAL A 151 -4.59 -4.72 -1.73
C VAL A 151 -4.13 -3.43 -1.08
N GLU A 152 -3.16 -3.51 -0.16
CA GLU A 152 -2.64 -2.33 0.54
C GLU A 152 -1.84 -1.41 -0.40
N LEU A 153 -1.13 -1.97 -1.38
CA LEU A 153 -0.38 -1.19 -2.35
C LEU A 153 -1.29 -0.39 -3.26
N LEU A 154 -2.34 -1.01 -3.81
CA LEU A 154 -3.34 -0.31 -4.61
C LEU A 154 -4.10 0.73 -3.76
N GLN A 155 -4.54 0.34 -2.56
CA GLN A 155 -5.28 1.22 -1.67
C GLN A 155 -4.51 2.48 -1.27
N ASN A 156 -3.20 2.37 -1.02
CA ASN A 156 -2.42 3.47 -0.45
C ASN A 156 -1.58 4.24 -1.48
N TYR A 157 -1.23 3.60 -2.61
CA TYR A 157 -0.29 4.17 -3.57
C TYR A 157 -0.80 4.15 -5.01
N GLY A 158 -1.98 3.59 -5.28
CA GLY A 158 -2.61 3.66 -6.60
C GLY A 158 -1.97 2.76 -7.66
N PHE A 159 -1.15 1.77 -7.27
CA PHE A 159 -0.52 0.83 -8.20
C PHE A 159 -0.62 -0.62 -7.74
N VAL A 160 -0.47 -1.54 -8.70
CA VAL A 160 -0.39 -2.99 -8.46
C VAL A 160 0.98 -3.47 -8.92
N PRO A 161 1.79 -4.11 -8.06
CA PRO A 161 3.06 -4.69 -8.48
C PRO A 161 2.83 -5.88 -9.42
N THR A 162 3.75 -6.10 -10.37
CA THR A 162 3.69 -7.24 -11.29
C THR A 162 3.86 -8.60 -10.62
N ALA A 163 4.43 -8.62 -9.41
CA ALA A 163 4.51 -9.79 -8.57
C ALA A 163 4.67 -9.35 -7.11
N ASN A 164 3.87 -9.90 -6.21
CA ASN A 164 3.99 -9.65 -4.78
C ASN A 164 3.77 -10.94 -3.97
N ARG A 165 4.86 -11.50 -3.45
CA ARG A 165 4.83 -12.72 -2.63
C ARG A 165 3.94 -12.62 -1.39
N ILE A 166 3.65 -11.40 -0.94
CA ILE A 166 2.80 -11.15 0.24
C ILE A 166 1.34 -11.50 -0.03
N ASP A 167 0.90 -11.45 -1.29
CA ASP A 167 -0.47 -11.79 -1.68
C ASP A 167 -0.82 -13.22 -1.28
N SER A 168 0.02 -14.18 -1.63
CA SER A 168 -0.23 -15.60 -1.31
C SER A 168 -0.28 -15.84 0.21
N PHE A 169 0.51 -15.11 1.01
CA PHE A 169 0.41 -15.17 2.48
C PHE A 169 -0.89 -14.58 3.02
N MET A 170 -1.30 -13.43 2.48
CA MET A 170 -2.54 -12.74 2.86
C MET A 170 -3.76 -13.62 2.53
N LEU A 171 -3.79 -14.21 1.35
CA LEU A 171 -4.85 -15.10 0.88
C LEU A 171 -4.90 -16.41 1.69
N LYS A 172 -3.75 -17.05 1.98
CA LYS A 172 -3.70 -18.25 2.85
C LYS A 172 -4.22 -18.00 4.26
N LYS A 173 -3.99 -16.79 4.80
CA LYS A 173 -4.51 -16.41 6.12
C LYS A 173 -6.03 -16.24 6.09
N GLY A 174 -6.58 -15.82 4.95
CA GLY A 174 -8.02 -15.60 4.75
C GLY A 174 -8.57 -14.46 5.61
N GLY A 175 -9.89 -14.48 5.80
CA GLY A 175 -10.67 -13.48 6.52
C GLY A 175 -12.05 -13.31 5.88
N ASP A 176 -13.00 -12.76 6.64
CA ASP A 176 -14.38 -12.53 6.14
C ASP A 176 -14.43 -11.51 4.97
N ASP A 177 -13.32 -10.81 4.73
CA ASP A 177 -13.16 -9.82 3.67
C ASP A 177 -12.29 -10.30 2.49
N CYS A 178 -11.87 -11.57 2.50
CA CYS A 178 -11.21 -12.22 1.38
C CYS A 178 -12.17 -13.15 0.64
N LEU A 179 -11.96 -13.33 -0.66
CA LEU A 179 -12.65 -14.37 -1.42
C LEU A 179 -12.17 -15.76 -0.95
N ALA A 180 -13.04 -16.76 -0.98
CA ALA A 180 -12.68 -18.09 -0.52
C ALA A 180 -11.85 -18.84 -1.57
N SER A 181 -12.09 -18.56 -2.86
CA SER A 181 -11.41 -19.23 -3.97
C SER A 181 -11.36 -18.38 -5.24
N VAL A 182 -10.62 -18.85 -6.25
CA VAL A 182 -10.64 -18.27 -7.62
C VAL A 182 -12.02 -18.37 -8.27
N GLY A 183 -12.86 -19.33 -7.86
CA GLY A 183 -14.20 -19.52 -8.43
C GLY A 183 -15.21 -18.43 -8.04
N ASP A 184 -14.88 -17.59 -7.07
CA ASP A 184 -15.77 -16.53 -6.59
C ASP A 184 -15.70 -15.25 -7.43
N TRP A 185 -14.73 -15.15 -8.35
CA TRP A 185 -14.60 -14.04 -9.29
C TRP A 185 -15.59 -14.19 -10.45
N SER A 186 -16.08 -13.07 -10.99
CA SER A 186 -17.04 -13.07 -12.11
C SER A 186 -16.42 -13.54 -13.45
N THR A 187 -15.09 -13.49 -13.56
CA THR A 187 -14.32 -13.86 -14.75
C THR A 187 -13.17 -14.79 -14.37
N THR A 188 -12.60 -15.45 -15.38
CA THR A 188 -11.37 -16.25 -15.28
C THR A 188 -10.11 -15.39 -15.27
N LEU A 189 -8.95 -16.01 -15.02
CA LEU A 189 -7.65 -15.34 -15.14
C LEU A 189 -7.36 -14.91 -16.59
N GLU A 190 -7.62 -15.80 -17.55
CA GLU A 190 -7.35 -15.57 -18.98
C GLU A 190 -8.20 -14.41 -19.55
N GLU A 191 -9.47 -14.33 -19.14
CA GLU A 191 -10.35 -13.21 -19.50
C GLU A 191 -9.81 -11.87 -18.97
N ASP A 192 -9.38 -11.81 -17.70
CA ASP A 192 -8.84 -10.58 -17.11
C ASP A 192 -7.50 -10.17 -17.74
N GLU A 193 -6.62 -11.12 -18.07
CA GLU A 193 -5.37 -10.83 -18.78
C GLU A 193 -5.63 -10.28 -20.19
N THR A 194 -6.63 -10.84 -20.88
CA THR A 194 -7.04 -10.37 -22.20
C THR A 194 -7.63 -8.96 -22.14
N MET A 195 -8.54 -8.72 -21.19
CA MET A 195 -9.13 -7.40 -20.97
C MET A 195 -8.09 -6.37 -20.55
N LEU A 196 -7.12 -6.76 -19.69
CA LEU A 196 -6.04 -5.88 -19.25
C LEU A 196 -5.20 -5.44 -20.45
N LYS A 197 -4.81 -6.38 -21.30
CA LYS A 197 -4.06 -6.09 -22.51
C LYS A 197 -4.82 -5.10 -23.41
N MET A 198 -6.10 -5.35 -23.64
CA MET A 198 -6.96 -4.46 -24.43
C MET A 198 -7.04 -3.05 -23.83
N ALA A 199 -7.21 -2.94 -22.50
CA ALA A 199 -7.30 -1.67 -21.80
C ALA A 199 -5.99 -0.87 -21.83
N THR A 200 -4.84 -1.54 -21.88
CA THR A 200 -3.52 -0.88 -21.92
C THR A 200 -3.01 -0.55 -23.33
N GLU A 201 -3.50 -1.24 -24.37
CA GLU A 201 -3.03 -1.07 -25.75
C GLU A 201 -3.94 -0.16 -26.60
N SER A 202 -5.13 0.23 -26.09
CA SER A 202 -6.05 1.12 -26.79
C SER A 202 -5.63 2.59 -26.71
N ASP A 203 -5.89 3.37 -27.76
CA ASP A 203 -5.66 4.83 -27.77
C ASP A 203 -6.52 5.58 -26.73
N ASP A 204 -7.67 4.99 -26.34
CA ASP A 204 -8.55 5.45 -25.26
C ASP A 204 -8.36 4.59 -24.00
N SER A 205 -7.12 4.40 -23.54
CA SER A 205 -6.80 3.58 -22.36
C SER A 205 -7.49 4.10 -21.09
N ASP A 206 -8.34 3.28 -20.48
CA ASP A 206 -8.91 3.55 -19.16
C ASP A 206 -7.93 3.07 -18.08
N GLU A 207 -7.18 4.02 -17.50
CA GLU A 207 -6.19 3.73 -16.46
C GLU A 207 -6.80 3.10 -15.20
N THR A 208 -8.03 3.48 -14.84
CA THR A 208 -8.73 2.92 -13.67
C THR A 208 -9.08 1.47 -13.91
N LEU A 209 -9.67 1.17 -15.06
CA LEU A 209 -9.97 -0.21 -15.46
C LEU A 209 -8.70 -1.06 -15.56
N ALA A 210 -7.62 -0.51 -16.14
CA ALA A 210 -6.33 -1.21 -16.22
C ALA A 210 -5.77 -1.55 -14.83
N LYS A 211 -5.87 -0.64 -13.85
CA LYS A 211 -5.46 -0.91 -12.45
C LYS A 211 -6.31 -1.99 -11.79
N ILE A 212 -7.63 -1.93 -11.98
CA ILE A 212 -8.57 -2.93 -11.46
C ILE A 212 -8.26 -4.31 -12.04
N LEU A 213 -8.08 -4.41 -13.35
CA LEU A 213 -7.75 -5.68 -14.01
C LEU A 213 -6.37 -6.18 -13.60
N ALA A 214 -5.35 -5.32 -13.50
CA ALA A 214 -4.03 -5.69 -13.00
C ALA A 214 -4.10 -6.27 -11.57
N PHE A 215 -4.92 -5.68 -10.71
CA PHE A 215 -5.17 -6.16 -9.36
C PHE A 215 -5.83 -7.54 -9.35
N ARG A 216 -6.89 -7.73 -10.14
CA ARG A 216 -7.60 -9.03 -10.26
C ARG A 216 -6.66 -10.13 -10.77
N VAL A 217 -5.91 -9.85 -11.84
CA VAL A 217 -4.90 -10.78 -12.40
C VAL A 217 -3.88 -11.17 -11.35
N GLN A 218 -3.34 -10.20 -10.62
CA GLN A 218 -2.31 -10.43 -9.60
C GLN A 218 -2.83 -11.31 -8.46
N LEU A 219 -4.04 -11.07 -7.96
CA LEU A 219 -4.63 -11.90 -6.91
C LEU A 219 -5.01 -13.30 -7.40
N LYS A 220 -5.60 -13.43 -8.60
CA LYS A 220 -5.93 -14.74 -9.18
C LYS A 220 -4.69 -15.62 -9.37
N LYS A 221 -3.58 -15.03 -9.84
CA LYS A 221 -2.26 -15.72 -9.90
C LYS A 221 -1.81 -16.19 -8.52
N ALA A 222 -1.90 -15.31 -7.53
CA ALA A 222 -1.53 -15.66 -6.16
C ALA A 222 -2.40 -16.77 -5.57
N TYR A 223 -3.69 -16.86 -5.90
CA TYR A 223 -4.53 -18.00 -5.51
C TYR A 223 -4.10 -19.30 -6.18
N SER A 224 -3.79 -19.29 -7.47
CA SER A 224 -3.34 -20.51 -8.17
C SER A 224 -2.07 -21.10 -7.54
N GLU A 225 -1.15 -20.25 -7.07
CA GLU A 225 0.05 -20.69 -6.32
C GLU A 225 -0.24 -21.30 -4.92
N ILE A 226 -1.46 -21.15 -4.40
CA ILE A 226 -1.88 -21.73 -3.11
C ILE A 226 -2.47 -23.12 -3.29
N GLU A 227 -3.13 -23.35 -4.43
CA GLU A 227 -3.85 -24.60 -4.74
C GLU A 227 -2.90 -25.70 -5.27
N ASP A 228 -1.73 -25.32 -5.80
CA ASP A 228 -0.62 -26.21 -6.20
C ASP A 228 0.29 -26.65 -5.02
#